data_AF-A0A9D2M8L9-F1
#
_entry.id   AF-A0A9D2M8L9-F1
#
_cell.length_a   1.000
_cell.length_b   1.000
_cell.length_c   1.000
_cell.angle_alpha   90.00
_cell.angle_beta   90.00
_cell.angle_gamma   90.00
#
_symmetry.space_group_name_H-M   'P 1'
#
loop_
_entity.id
_entity.type
_entity.pdbx_description
1 polymer ?
#
loop_
_entity_poly.entity_id
_entity_poly.type
_entity_poly.pdbx_seq_one_letter_code
_entity_poly.pdbx_strand_id
1 'polypeptide(L)'
;MEKQNNPDVLSQIPGARKLLEDREGLEALLRSPDTRALLTLLEQQAGGRLQQAADAAGRGDVRPLMNLVDQLQQSREGAAAVERFQKTVPGP
;
A
#
# COMPACT_ATOMS: atom_id res chain seq x y z
N MET A 1 -7.76 17.32 22.12
CA MET A 1 -7.93 16.65 20.81
C MET A 1 -7.05 15.42 20.85
N GLU A 2 -7.59 14.29 21.27
CA GLU A 2 -6.80 13.07 21.51
C GLU A 2 -7.39 11.89 20.73
N LYS A 3 -6.48 11.01 20.30
CA LYS A 3 -6.68 9.63 19.86
C LYS A 3 -7.18 9.42 18.43
N GLN A 4 -6.22 9.23 17.53
CA GLN A 4 -6.27 8.19 16.49
C GLN A 4 -4.86 7.89 15.96
N ASN A 5 -3.94 7.61 16.88
CA ASN A 5 -2.61 7.08 16.57
C ASN A 5 -2.54 5.60 16.97
N ASN A 6 -3.35 4.76 16.32
CA ASN A 6 -3.39 3.32 16.61
C ASN A 6 -2.97 2.52 15.36
N PRO A 7 -2.05 1.54 15.48
CA PRO A 7 -1.71 0.61 14.38
C PRO A 7 -2.93 -0.22 13.92
N ASP A 8 -4.02 -0.19 14.69
CA ASP A 8 -5.34 -0.71 14.34
C ASP A 8 -5.97 -0.05 13.10
N VAL A 9 -5.48 1.10 12.61
CA VAL A 9 -6.03 1.71 11.39
C VAL A 9 -5.86 0.81 10.17
N LEU A 10 -4.72 0.10 10.05
CA LEU A 10 -4.54 -0.90 8.99
C LEU A 10 -5.53 -2.07 9.14
N SER A 11 -5.86 -2.43 10.37
CA SER A 11 -6.90 -3.41 10.69
C SER A 11 -8.32 -2.94 10.37
N GLN A 12 -8.54 -1.63 10.30
CA GLN A 12 -9.83 -1.02 9.95
C GLN A 12 -10.00 -0.82 8.44
N ILE A 13 -8.93 -0.91 7.65
CA ILE A 13 -9.03 -0.90 6.19
C ILE A 13 -9.66 -2.24 5.74
N PRO A 14 -10.84 -2.21 5.11
CA PRO A 14 -11.49 -3.42 4.62
C PRO A 14 -10.56 -4.15 3.64
N GLY A 15 -10.33 -5.44 3.86
CA GLY A 15 -9.43 -6.27 3.06
C GLY A 15 -7.96 -6.28 3.54
N ALA A 16 -7.44 -5.19 4.12
CA ALA A 16 -6.08 -5.17 4.65
C ALA A 16 -5.90 -6.13 5.84
N ARG A 17 -6.90 -6.22 6.73
CA ARG A 17 -6.85 -7.17 7.85
C ARG A 17 -6.82 -8.63 7.38
N LYS A 18 -7.68 -9.01 6.42
CA LYS A 18 -7.66 -10.35 5.81
C LYS A 18 -6.31 -10.68 5.18
N LEU A 19 -5.72 -9.72 4.48
CA LEU A 19 -4.39 -9.88 3.87
C LEU A 19 -3.28 -10.01 4.93
N LEU A 20 -3.39 -9.33 6.07
CA LEU A 20 -2.44 -9.44 7.18
C LEU A 20 -2.60 -10.76 7.94
N GLU A 21 -3.82 -11.30 8.02
CA GLU A 21 -4.12 -12.61 8.62
C GLU A 21 -3.67 -13.76 7.70
N ASP A 22 -3.73 -13.58 6.38
CA ASP A 22 -3.22 -14.52 5.37
C ASP A 22 -1.74 -14.27 5.04
N ARG A 23 -0.88 -14.75 5.93
CA ARG A 23 0.57 -14.58 5.78
C ARG A 23 1.13 -15.22 4.51
N GLU A 24 0.62 -16.38 4.10
CA GLU A 24 1.10 -17.07 2.89
C GLU A 24 0.66 -16.33 1.62
N GLY A 25 -0.59 -15.86 1.56
CA GLY A 25 -1.10 -15.01 0.49
C GLY A 25 -0.34 -13.69 0.40
N LEU A 26 -0.03 -13.06 1.53
CA LEU A 26 0.79 -11.85 1.58
C LEU A 26 2.22 -12.10 1.10
N GLU A 27 2.87 -13.18 1.54
CA GLU A 27 4.23 -13.52 1.08
C GLU A 27 4.26 -13.85 -0.42
N ALA A 28 3.24 -14.55 -0.94
CA ALA A 28 3.08 -14.81 -2.37
C ALA A 28 2.89 -13.51 -3.16
N LEU A 29 2.07 -12.60 -2.63
CA LEU A 29 1.84 -11.28 -3.23
C LEU A 29 3.12 -10.46 -3.27
N LEU A 30 3.90 -10.39 -2.17
CA LEU A 30 5.18 -9.65 -2.12
C LEU A 30 6.26 -10.27 -3.03
N ARG A 31 6.17 -11.57 -3.32
CA ARG A 31 7.07 -12.26 -4.26
C ARG A 31 6.63 -12.09 -5.71
N SER A 32 5.40 -11.66 -5.96
CA SER A 32 4.89 -11.45 -7.31
C SER A 32 5.69 -10.38 -8.07
N PRO A 33 6.03 -10.63 -9.35
CA PRO A 33 6.72 -9.65 -10.19
C PRO A 33 5.93 -8.34 -10.32
N ASP A 34 4.60 -8.41 -10.40
CA ASP A 34 3.75 -7.22 -10.52
C ASP A 34 3.79 -6.35 -9.26
N THR A 35 3.73 -6.98 -8.09
CA THR A 35 3.83 -6.28 -6.80
C THR A 35 5.19 -5.62 -6.64
N ARG A 36 6.27 -6.29 -7.03
CA ARG A 36 7.63 -5.72 -6.98
C ARG A 36 7.78 -4.53 -7.92
N ALA A 37 7.23 -4.63 -9.13
CA ALA A 37 7.20 -3.53 -10.08
C ALA A 37 6.42 -2.33 -9.52
N LEU A 38 5.25 -2.58 -8.92
CA LEU A 38 4.45 -1.55 -8.28
C LEU A 38 5.20 -0.85 -7.13
N LEU A 39 5.84 -1.62 -6.23
CA LEU A 39 6.61 -1.05 -5.11
C LEU A 39 7.80 -0.22 -5.60
N THR A 40 8.49 -0.70 -6.64
CA THR A 40 9.61 0.01 -7.25
C THR A 40 9.16 1.34 -7.87
N LEU A 41 8.00 1.37 -8.54
CA LEU A 41 7.42 2.59 -9.07
C LEU A 41 6.98 3.55 -7.96
N LEU A 42 6.31 3.02 -6.94
CA LEU A 42 5.88 3.80 -5.78
C LEU A 42 7.08 4.42 -5.04
N GLU A 43 8.20 3.69 -4.89
CA GLU A 43 9.44 4.22 -4.30
C GLU A 43 10.06 5.34 -5.14
N GLN A 44 10.17 5.13 -6.46
CA GLN A 44 10.68 6.13 -7.39
C GLN A 44 9.83 7.40 -7.36
N GLN A 45 8.50 7.25 -7.32
CA GLN A 45 7.54 8.34 -7.38
C GLN A 45 7.38 9.06 -6.04
N ALA A 46 7.55 8.33 -4.93
CA ALA A 46 7.58 8.91 -3.61
C ALA A 46 8.86 9.71 -3.33
N GLY A 47 9.94 9.48 -4.07
CA GLY A 47 11.20 10.23 -3.93
C GLY A 47 11.80 10.13 -2.53
N GLY A 48 11.75 8.94 -1.92
CA GLY A 48 12.21 8.71 -0.54
C GLY A 48 11.18 9.02 0.56
N ARG A 49 10.00 9.54 0.20
CA ARG A 49 8.91 9.81 1.17
C ARG A 49 8.10 8.56 1.53
N LEU A 50 8.31 7.44 0.84
CA LEU A 50 7.55 6.21 1.08
C LEU A 50 7.75 5.70 2.51
N GLN A 51 8.99 5.69 3.00
CA GLN A 51 9.29 5.27 4.36
C GLN A 51 8.63 6.19 5.40
N GLN A 52 8.66 7.51 5.17
CA GLN A 52 8.00 8.47 6.06
C GLN A 52 6.48 8.28 6.09
N ALA A 53 5.88 7.99 4.93
CA ALA A 53 4.46 7.69 4.83
C ALA A 53 4.09 6.35 5.48
N ALA A 54 4.95 5.33 5.35
CA ALA A 54 4.79 4.05 6.02
C ALA A 54 4.92 4.19 7.55
N ASP A 55 5.89 4.98 8.03
CA ASP A 55 6.04 5.26 9.45
C ASP A 55 4.85 6.06 10.00
N ALA A 56 4.33 7.02 9.23
CA ALA A 56 3.11 7.76 9.58
C ALA A 56 1.91 6.81 9.67
N ALA A 57 1.75 5.91 8.69
CA ALA A 57 0.69 4.91 8.66
C ALA A 57 0.80 3.91 9.83
N GLY A 58 2.01 3.47 10.17
CA GLY A 58 2.27 2.64 11.35
C GLY A 58 1.95 3.36 12.66
N ARG A 59 2.03 4.70 12.67
CA ARG A 59 1.58 5.56 13.77
C ARG A 59 0.08 5.90 13.71
N GLY A 60 -0.66 5.44 12.70
CA GLY A 60 -2.11 5.66 12.54
C GLY A 60 -2.50 6.74 11.52
N ASP A 61 -1.54 7.47 10.94
CA ASP A 61 -1.78 8.48 9.91
C ASP A 61 -1.52 7.92 8.52
N VAL A 62 -2.57 7.41 7.87
CA VAL A 62 -2.50 6.85 6.52
C VAL A 62 -2.57 7.91 5.41
N ARG A 63 -2.84 9.18 5.72
CA ARG A 63 -3.03 10.24 4.71
C ARG A 63 -1.79 10.45 3.81
N PRO A 64 -0.54 10.43 4.35
CA PRO A 64 0.64 10.53 3.50
C PRO A 64 0.75 9.35 2.52
N LEU A 65 0.37 8.14 2.97
CA LEU A 65 0.37 6.95 2.11
C LEU A 65 -0.66 7.09 0.98
N MET A 66 -1.89 7.54 1.31
CA MET A 66 -2.95 7.76 0.33
C MET A 66 -2.56 8.81 -0.71
N ASN A 67 -1.96 9.93 -0.29
CA ASN A 67 -1.46 10.94 -1.22
C ASN A 67 -0.40 10.40 -2.20
N LEU A 68 0.46 9.48 -1.75
CA LEU A 68 1.46 8.85 -2.63
C LEU A 68 0.80 7.90 -3.63
N VAL A 69 -0.21 7.13 -3.19
CA VAL A 69 -0.97 6.24 -4.08
C VAL A 69 -1.77 7.05 -5.10
N ASP A 70 -2.38 8.17 -4.72
CA ASP A 70 -3.07 9.07 -5.64
C ASP A 70 -2.10 9.64 -6.68
N GLN A 71 -0.91 10.08 -6.26
CA GLN A 71 0.14 10.56 -7.17
C GLN A 71 0.62 9.47 -8.12
N LEU A 72 0.72 8.23 -7.65
CA LEU A 72 1.05 7.06 -8.45
C LEU A 72 -0.04 6.82 -9.52
N GLN A 73 -1.30 6.80 -9.13
CA GLN A 73 -2.44 6.59 -10.05
C GLN A 73 -2.63 7.74 -11.05
N GLN A 74 -2.21 8.96 -10.73
CA GLN A 74 -2.22 10.08 -11.67
C GLN A 74 -1.17 9.93 -12.78
N SER A 75 -0.17 9.06 -12.61
CA SER A 75 0.79 8.74 -13.66
C SER A 75 0.31 7.56 -14.51
N ARG A 76 0.58 7.60 -15.83
CA ARG A 76 0.18 6.51 -16.74
C ARG A 76 0.79 5.17 -16.33
N GLU A 77 2.07 5.20 -15.94
CA GLU A 77 2.80 4.00 -15.55
C GLU A 77 2.32 3.45 -14.20
N GLY A 78 2.09 4.33 -13.21
CA GLY A 78 1.56 3.93 -11.92
C GLY A 78 0.12 3.42 -11.98
N ALA A 79 -0.75 4.03 -12.78
CA ALA A 79 -2.11 3.54 -13.01
C ALA A 79 -2.11 2.12 -13.61
N ALA A 80 -1.27 1.88 -14.63
CA ALA A 80 -1.13 0.57 -15.25
C ALA A 80 -0.54 -0.47 -14.29
N ALA A 81 0.41 -0.08 -13.43
CA ALA A 81 0.96 -0.95 -12.40
C ALA A 81 -0.08 -1.31 -11.34
N VAL A 82 -0.90 -0.35 -10.90
CA VAL A 82 -2.00 -0.57 -9.95
C VAL A 82 -3.05 -1.51 -10.56
N GLU A 83 -3.41 -1.33 -11.84
CA GLU A 83 -4.37 -2.21 -12.53
C GLU A 83 -3.86 -3.65 -12.62
N ARG A 84 -2.57 -3.84 -12.93
CA ARG A 84 -1.94 -5.18 -12.95
C ARG A 84 -1.94 -5.79 -11.56
N PHE A 85 -1.54 -5.03 -10.54
CA PHE A 85 -1.57 -5.48 -9.16
C PHE A 85 -2.97 -5.91 -8.72
N GLN A 86 -4.02 -5.17 -9.07
CA GLN A 86 -5.41 -5.54 -8.76
C GLN A 86 -5.85 -6.86 -9.40
N LYS A 87 -5.27 -7.26 -10.53
CA LYS A 87 -5.53 -8.57 -11.17
C LYS A 87 -4.77 -9.71 -10.47
N THR A 88 -3.66 -9.39 -9.81
CA THR A 88 -2.79 -10.35 -9.15
C THR A 88 -3.13 -10.54 -7.67
N VAL A 89 -3.73 -9.52 -7.03
CA VAL A 89 -4.35 -9.65 -5.71
C VAL A 89 -5.62 -10.48 -5.86
N PRO A 90 -5.76 -11.62 -5.17
CA PRO A 90 -7.03 -12.33 -5.11
C PRO A 90 -8.09 -11.38 -4.52
N GLY A 91 -9.17 -11.13 -5.25
CA GLY A 91 -10.29 -10.33 -4.77
C GLY A 91 -10.90 -10.93 -3.49
N PRO A 92 -11.58 -10.11 -2.65
CA PRO A 92 -12.21 -10.57 -1.42
C PRO A 92 -13.31 -11.61 -1.62
#